data_AF-A0A0N1IDH1-F1
#
_entry.id   AF-A0A0N1IDH1-F1
#
_cell.length_a   1.000
_cell.length_b   1.000
_cell.length_c   1.000
_cell.angle_alpha   90.00
_cell.angle_beta   90.00
_cell.angle_gamma   90.00
#
_symmetry.space_group_name_H-M   'P 1'
#
loop_
_entity.id
_entity.type
_entity.pdbx_description
1 polymer ?
#
loop_
_entity_poly.entity_id
_entity_poly.type
_entity_poly.pdbx_seq_one_letter_code
_entity_poly.pdbx_strand_id
1 'polypeptide(L)'
;MAESSEKLYPNCNSSVWLRSCDVEVTEPLHGKITGKMPTWLRGSLLRNGPGSLKVGSMRFEHLFDSSALVHRFSILDGAVTYQCRFVRTNTFKRNRAANRIVVTEFGTKAVPDPCHTIFDRVASIFKPAELSDNTMISLYPFGDEIYSFTEGPFIHRIDPKTLDTLERKDMMKCVAVVNHTSHPHVMPNGEYGVLLRD
;
A
#
# COMPACT_ATOMS: atom_id res chain seq x y z
N MET A 1 -26.10 25.47 -14.27
CA MET A 1 -26.91 24.29 -14.64
C MET A 1 -25.92 23.15 -14.77
N ALA A 2 -25.86 22.24 -13.78
CA ALA A 2 -24.98 21.08 -13.88
C ALA A 2 -25.67 20.06 -14.79
N GLU A 3 -25.07 19.80 -15.95
CA GLU A 3 -25.48 18.68 -16.80
C GLU A 3 -25.50 17.41 -15.97
N SER A 4 -26.63 16.69 -16.00
CA SER A 4 -26.72 15.35 -15.44
C SER A 4 -25.76 14.45 -16.23
N SER A 5 -24.55 14.28 -15.69
CA SER A 5 -23.55 13.36 -16.24
C SER A 5 -24.18 11.97 -16.33
N GLU A 6 -24.37 11.50 -17.56
CA GLU A 6 -24.79 10.12 -17.82
C GLU A 6 -23.78 9.17 -17.17
N LYS A 7 -24.28 8.27 -16.32
CA LYS A 7 -23.44 7.34 -15.60
C LYS A 7 -23.07 6.17 -16.51
N LEU A 8 -21.95 6.30 -17.23
CA LEU A 8 -21.42 5.29 -18.16
C LEU A 8 -21.23 3.89 -17.54
N TYR A 9 -21.01 3.83 -16.22
CA TYR A 9 -20.84 2.57 -15.48
C TYR A 9 -21.85 2.48 -14.33
N PRO A 10 -23.12 2.12 -14.61
CA PRO A 10 -24.18 2.18 -13.61
C PRO A 10 -23.91 1.28 -12.40
N ASN A 11 -23.24 0.14 -12.64
CA ASN A 11 -22.90 -0.87 -11.63
C ASN A 11 -21.52 -0.68 -10.99
N CYS A 12 -20.76 0.36 -11.37
CA CYS A 12 -19.49 0.67 -10.75
C CYS A 12 -19.67 1.84 -9.78
N ASN A 13 -19.28 1.63 -8.52
CA ASN A 13 -19.15 2.72 -7.57
C ASN A 13 -17.69 3.15 -7.48
N SER A 14 -17.31 4.15 -8.28
CA SER A 14 -15.94 4.68 -8.33
C SER A 14 -15.46 5.26 -7.00
N SER A 15 -16.38 5.65 -6.10
CA SER A 15 -16.01 6.14 -4.76
C SER A 15 -15.29 5.09 -3.92
N VAL A 16 -15.36 3.80 -4.27
CA VAL A 16 -14.66 2.72 -3.54
C VAL A 16 -13.15 2.96 -3.45
N TRP A 17 -12.55 3.52 -4.51
CA TRP A 17 -11.15 3.89 -4.58
C TRP A 17 -10.81 5.12 -3.75
N LEU A 18 -11.83 5.89 -3.35
CA LEU A 18 -11.69 7.16 -2.64
C LEU A 18 -12.03 7.07 -1.15
N ARG A 19 -12.23 5.85 -0.62
CA ARG A 19 -12.51 5.60 0.79
C ARG A 19 -11.23 5.63 1.60
N SER A 20 -11.36 5.94 2.89
CA SER A 20 -10.27 5.87 3.86
C SER A 20 -10.64 4.90 4.96
N CYS A 21 -9.75 3.96 5.26
CA CYS A 21 -9.82 3.07 6.39
C CYS A 21 -9.41 3.84 7.64
N ASP A 22 -10.39 4.12 8.51
CA ASP A 22 -10.13 4.78 9.79
C ASP A 22 -9.67 3.78 10.86
N VAL A 23 -10.14 2.52 10.78
CA VAL A 23 -9.86 1.46 11.76
C VAL A 23 -9.45 0.19 11.03
N GLU A 24 -8.28 -0.34 11.40
CA GLU A 24 -7.77 -1.63 10.92
C GLU A 24 -8.58 -2.80 11.53
N VAL A 25 -8.71 -3.89 10.77
CA VAL A 25 -9.33 -5.13 11.25
C VAL A 25 -8.21 -6.14 11.49
N THR A 26 -7.62 -6.09 12.68
CA THR A 26 -6.50 -6.97 13.06
C THR A 26 -6.95 -8.36 13.46
N GLU A 27 -8.10 -8.47 14.13
CA GLU A 27 -8.73 -9.75 14.43
C GLU A 27 -9.64 -10.21 13.28
N PRO A 28 -9.61 -11.49 12.86
CA PRO A 28 -10.41 -11.97 11.74
C PRO A 28 -11.93 -11.77 11.95
N LEU A 29 -12.52 -10.90 11.13
CA LEU A 29 -13.96 -10.70 11.09
C LEU A 29 -14.63 -11.81 10.27
N HIS A 30 -15.60 -12.51 10.85
CA HIS A 30 -16.35 -13.54 10.14
C HIS A 30 -17.31 -12.93 9.11
N GLY A 31 -17.21 -13.37 7.87
CA GLY A 31 -18.07 -12.94 6.78
C GLY A 31 -19.44 -13.61 6.82
N LYS A 32 -20.47 -12.88 6.40
CA LYS A 32 -21.80 -13.45 6.11
C LYS A 32 -21.81 -13.97 4.68
N ILE A 33 -21.97 -15.27 4.51
CA ILE A 33 -21.98 -15.92 3.20
C ILE A 33 -23.38 -15.89 2.60
N THR A 34 -23.49 -15.47 1.34
CA THR A 34 -24.69 -15.59 0.50
C THR A 34 -24.35 -16.51 -0.68
N GLY A 35 -25.18 -17.52 -0.93
CA GLY A 35 -24.88 -18.57 -1.91
C GLY A 35 -24.10 -19.73 -1.30
N LYS A 36 -23.36 -20.48 -2.12
CA LYS A 36 -22.60 -21.68 -1.70
C LYS A 36 -21.13 -21.52 -2.05
N MET A 37 -20.26 -21.51 -1.03
CA MET A 37 -18.81 -21.49 -1.24
C MET A 37 -18.32 -22.82 -1.82
N PRO A 38 -17.46 -22.81 -2.86
CA PRO A 38 -16.87 -24.03 -3.38
C PRO A 38 -15.99 -24.72 -2.33
N THR A 39 -16.18 -26.02 -2.12
CA THR A 39 -15.45 -26.79 -1.09
C THR A 39 -13.97 -26.99 -1.40
N TRP A 40 -13.59 -26.91 -2.68
CA TRP A 40 -12.20 -26.97 -3.13
C TRP A 40 -11.45 -25.65 -2.91
N LEU A 41 -12.14 -24.54 -2.69
CA LEU A 41 -11.52 -23.23 -2.52
C LEU A 41 -11.05 -23.08 -1.07
N ARG A 42 -9.75 -23.26 -0.86
CA ARG A 42 -9.08 -23.12 0.44
C ARG A 42 -7.82 -22.29 0.25
N GLY A 43 -7.64 -21.27 1.09
CA GLY A 43 -6.47 -20.39 0.98
C GLY A 43 -6.72 -18.97 1.48
N SER A 44 -5.91 -18.03 1.03
CA SER A 44 -6.06 -16.60 1.35
C SER A 44 -5.92 -15.76 0.09
N LEU A 45 -6.90 -14.89 -0.16
CA LEU A 45 -6.76 -13.81 -1.14
C LEU A 45 -6.16 -12.60 -0.43
N LEU A 46 -4.93 -12.26 -0.81
CA LEU A 46 -4.25 -11.05 -0.37
C LEU A 46 -4.35 -9.98 -1.46
N ARG A 47 -4.73 -8.76 -1.07
CA ARG A 47 -4.77 -7.60 -1.96
C ARG A 47 -4.13 -6.40 -1.28
N ASN A 48 -3.45 -5.58 -2.06
CA ASN A 48 -2.92 -4.30 -1.63
C ASN A 48 -3.63 -3.18 -2.38
N GLY A 49 -3.62 -1.98 -1.82
CA GLY A 49 -4.29 -0.84 -2.43
C GLY A 49 -4.30 0.41 -1.56
N PRO A 50 -5.05 1.44 -2.00
CA PRO A 50 -5.19 2.69 -1.28
C PRO A 50 -5.96 2.47 0.01
N GLY A 51 -5.28 2.70 1.14
CA GLY A 51 -5.85 2.53 2.48
C GLY A 51 -6.51 3.77 3.04
N SER A 52 -5.77 4.87 3.06
CA SER A 52 -6.27 6.17 3.54
C SER A 52 -5.76 7.28 2.64
N LEU A 53 -6.69 8.12 2.18
CA LEU A 53 -6.41 9.32 1.40
C LEU A 53 -6.14 10.54 2.28
N LYS A 54 -6.21 10.40 3.60
CA LYS A 54 -6.07 11.50 4.55
C LYS A 54 -5.03 11.19 5.62
N VAL A 55 -4.39 12.25 6.09
CA VAL A 55 -3.49 12.27 7.25
C VAL A 55 -3.83 13.53 8.04
N GLY A 56 -4.41 13.38 9.24
CA GLY A 56 -4.95 14.50 9.99
C GLY A 56 -6.02 15.24 9.18
N SER A 57 -5.85 16.56 9.03
CA SER A 57 -6.71 17.40 8.19
C SER A 57 -6.28 17.47 6.73
N MET A 58 -5.14 16.88 6.37
CA MET A 58 -4.61 16.89 5.01
C MET A 58 -5.15 15.72 4.20
N ARG A 59 -5.21 15.91 2.88
CA ARG A 59 -5.61 14.90 1.91
C ARG A 59 -4.53 14.76 0.84
N PHE A 60 -4.27 13.53 0.43
CA PHE A 60 -3.49 13.23 -0.75
C PHE A 60 -4.22 13.68 -2.04
N GLU A 61 -3.46 14.22 -2.99
CA GLU A 61 -3.96 14.76 -4.25
C GLU A 61 -4.06 13.69 -5.35
N HIS A 62 -3.29 12.60 -5.23
CA HIS A 62 -3.29 11.50 -6.18
C HIS A 62 -3.65 10.15 -5.53
N LEU A 63 -4.34 9.28 -6.28
CA LEU A 63 -4.79 7.98 -5.78
C LEU A 63 -3.62 7.12 -5.28
N PHE A 64 -2.50 7.18 -6.00
CA PHE A 64 -1.26 6.46 -5.71
C PHE A 64 -0.40 7.08 -4.60
N ASP A 65 -0.96 7.99 -3.80
CA ASP A 65 -0.26 8.56 -2.64
C ASP A 65 -0.87 8.10 -1.30
N SER A 66 -2.07 7.53 -1.34
CA SER A 66 -2.73 6.89 -0.19
C SER A 66 -1.80 5.93 0.57
N SER A 67 -1.92 5.85 1.90
CA SER A 67 -1.13 4.86 2.63
C SER A 67 -1.52 3.42 2.24
N ALA A 68 -0.54 2.57 1.95
CA ALA A 68 -0.75 1.16 1.58
C ALA A 68 -1.54 0.38 2.65
N LEU A 69 -2.60 -0.32 2.23
CA LEU A 69 -3.42 -1.19 3.07
C LEU A 69 -3.52 -2.59 2.47
N VAL A 70 -3.06 -3.57 3.24
CA VAL A 70 -3.19 -4.98 2.86
C VAL A 70 -4.50 -5.51 3.38
N HIS A 71 -5.23 -6.19 2.51
CA HIS A 71 -6.49 -6.86 2.77
C HIS A 71 -6.28 -8.37 2.65
N ARG A 72 -6.92 -9.13 3.54
CA ARG A 72 -6.92 -10.59 3.51
C ARG A 72 -8.33 -11.12 3.61
N PHE A 73 -8.68 -12.02 2.68
CA PHE A 73 -9.84 -12.89 2.79
C PHE A 73 -9.34 -14.32 2.96
N SER A 74 -9.45 -14.88 4.16
CA SER A 74 -9.09 -16.28 4.43
C SER A 74 -10.30 -17.16 4.21
N ILE A 75 -10.16 -18.22 3.42
CA ILE A 75 -11.23 -19.14 3.05
C ILE A 75 -10.85 -20.53 3.53
N LEU A 76 -11.70 -21.11 4.37
CA LEU A 76 -11.54 -22.47 4.88
C LEU A 76 -12.91 -23.09 5.12
N ASP A 77 -13.17 -24.23 4.49
CA ASP A 77 -14.35 -25.07 4.72
C ASP A 77 -15.68 -24.32 4.61
N GLY A 78 -15.77 -23.46 3.61
CA GLY A 78 -16.96 -22.64 3.33
C GLY A 78 -17.10 -21.39 4.21
N ALA A 79 -16.26 -21.22 5.23
CA ALA A 79 -16.15 -19.99 6.00
C ALA A 79 -15.17 -19.02 5.35
N VAL A 80 -15.46 -17.72 5.48
CA VAL A 80 -14.58 -16.64 5.03
C VAL A 80 -14.37 -15.65 6.17
N THR A 81 -13.13 -15.29 6.43
CA THR A 81 -12.80 -14.20 7.37
C THR A 81 -12.08 -13.07 6.66
N TYR A 82 -12.26 -11.85 7.16
CA TYR A 82 -11.63 -10.64 6.63
C TYR A 82 -10.71 -10.00 7.67
N GLN A 83 -9.55 -9.51 7.21
CA GLN A 83 -8.62 -8.68 7.96
C GLN A 83 -8.06 -7.58 7.06
N CYS A 84 -7.65 -6.45 7.65
CA CYS A 84 -6.83 -5.46 6.96
C CYS A 84 -5.87 -4.75 7.89
N ARG A 85 -4.70 -4.40 7.35
CA ARG A 85 -3.65 -3.70 8.10
C ARG A 85 -2.82 -2.81 7.18
N PHE A 86 -2.54 -1.60 7.63
CA PHE A 86 -1.66 -0.67 6.92
C PHE A 86 -0.25 -1.23 6.93
N VAL A 87 0.44 -1.14 5.79
CA VAL A 87 1.87 -1.43 5.74
C VAL A 87 2.58 -0.38 6.59
N ARG A 88 3.37 -0.83 7.57
CA ARG A 88 4.07 0.03 8.53
C ARG A 88 5.35 0.61 7.92
N THR A 89 5.20 1.29 6.79
CA THR A 89 6.27 1.99 6.07
C THR A 89 6.80 3.15 6.90
N ASN A 90 8.01 3.62 6.61
CA ASN A 90 8.55 4.80 7.27
C ASN A 90 7.72 6.04 6.91
N THR A 91 7.27 6.17 5.65
CA THR A 91 6.36 7.23 5.20
C THR A 91 5.07 7.24 6.04
N PHE A 92 4.42 6.07 6.21
CA PHE A 92 3.19 5.95 7.01
C PHE A 92 3.42 6.38 8.45
N LYS A 93 4.48 5.87 9.09
CA LYS A 93 4.81 6.17 10.50
C LYS A 93 5.06 7.67 10.69
N ARG A 94 5.85 8.29 9.81
CA ARG A 94 6.18 9.72 9.88
C ARG A 94 4.95 10.59 9.68
N ASN A 95 4.15 10.33 8.65
CA ASN A 95 2.91 11.05 8.38
C ASN A 95 1.92 10.94 9.55
N ARG A 96 1.75 9.73 10.10
CA ARG A 96 0.86 9.50 11.25
C ARG A 96 1.35 10.17 12.52
N ALA A 97 2.64 10.13 12.82
CA ALA A 97 3.23 10.79 13.99
C ALA A 97 3.13 12.32 13.92
N ALA A 98 3.33 12.90 12.73
CA ALA A 98 3.23 14.34 12.52
C ALA A 98 1.78 14.84 12.33
N ASN A 99 0.82 13.92 12.18
CA ASN A 99 -0.58 14.20 11.86
C ASN A 99 -0.76 15.10 10.61
N ARG A 100 0.16 14.99 9.64
CA ARG A 100 0.24 15.75 8.39
C ARG A 100 1.16 15.05 7.38
N ILE A 101 1.10 15.41 6.10
CA ILE A 101 1.92 14.81 5.04
C ILE A 101 3.33 15.44 5.07
N VAL A 102 4.30 14.71 5.63
CA VAL A 102 5.70 15.17 5.81
C VAL A 102 6.70 14.46 4.89
N VAL A 103 6.22 13.51 4.09
CA VAL A 103 6.99 12.84 3.03
C VAL A 103 6.26 13.07 1.70
N THR A 104 7.00 13.48 0.68
CA THR A 104 6.46 13.70 -0.67
C THR A 104 6.17 12.34 -1.31
N GLU A 105 4.97 12.20 -1.86
CA GLU A 105 4.53 11.03 -2.62
C GLU A 105 4.52 11.37 -4.12
N PHE A 106 4.02 10.46 -4.95
CA PHE A 106 4.01 10.60 -6.41
C PHE A 106 3.33 11.89 -6.89
N GLY A 107 2.13 12.19 -6.39
CA GLY A 107 1.35 13.35 -6.78
C GLY A 107 1.14 14.41 -5.71
N THR A 108 1.65 14.20 -4.49
CA THR A 108 1.41 15.09 -3.34
C THR A 108 2.72 15.52 -2.69
N LYS A 109 2.96 16.83 -2.65
CA LYS A 109 4.14 17.39 -1.98
C LYS A 109 3.96 17.41 -0.47
N ALA A 110 5.04 17.10 0.25
CA ALA A 110 5.10 17.28 1.70
C ALA A 110 4.95 18.76 2.09
N VAL A 111 4.38 19.00 3.26
CA VAL A 111 4.38 20.32 3.88
C VAL A 111 5.64 20.52 4.74
N PRO A 112 6.31 21.68 4.63
CA PRO A 112 7.42 22.02 5.52
C PRO A 112 6.99 21.95 6.99
N ASP A 113 7.92 21.59 7.87
CA ASP A 113 7.64 21.55 9.29
C ASP A 113 7.48 22.97 9.87
N PRO A 114 6.33 23.30 10.47
CA PRO A 114 6.11 24.62 11.06
C PRO A 114 6.99 24.87 12.30
N CYS A 115 7.50 23.82 12.94
CA CYS A 115 8.37 23.88 14.12
C CYS A 115 9.86 23.97 13.76
N HIS A 116 10.23 23.82 12.48
CA HIS A 116 11.62 23.95 12.06
C HIS A 116 12.03 25.43 12.01
N THR A 117 13.04 25.78 12.80
CA THR A 117 13.66 27.10 12.79
C THR A 117 14.35 27.38 11.43
N ILE A 118 14.73 28.64 11.16
CA ILE A 118 15.47 28.99 9.93
C ILE A 118 16.73 28.11 9.76
N PHE A 119 17.40 27.74 10.86
CA PHE A 119 18.57 26.86 10.84
C PHE A 119 18.22 25.41 10.46
N ASP A 120 17.11 24.86 10.96
CA ASP A 120 16.63 23.53 10.54
C ASP A 120 16.14 23.52 9.09
N ARG A 121 15.62 24.66 8.60
CA ARG A 121 15.26 24.84 7.19
C ARG A 121 16.53 24.77 6.33
N VAL A 122 17.63 25.42 6.73
CA VAL A 122 18.92 25.30 6.04
C VAL A 122 19.49 23.88 6.12
N ALA A 123 19.46 23.24 7.29
CA ALA A 123 19.89 21.85 7.45
C ALA A 123 19.05 20.86 6.62
N SER A 124 17.75 21.13 6.42
CA SER A 124 16.87 20.33 5.56
C SER A 124 17.20 20.44 4.08
N ILE A 125 17.82 21.54 3.62
CA ILE A 125 18.32 21.68 2.23
C ILE A 125 19.50 20.73 1.99
N PHE A 126 20.30 20.47 3.03
CA PHE A 126 21.48 19.60 2.94
C PHE A 126 21.19 18.11 3.21
N LYS A 127 19.97 17.77 3.65
CA LYS A 127 19.53 16.37 3.75
C LYS A 127 18.96 15.94 2.39
N PRO A 128 19.43 14.84 1.79
CA PRO A 128 18.80 14.28 0.61
C PRO A 128 17.30 14.09 0.87
N ALA A 129 16.46 14.47 -0.10
CA ALA A 129 15.03 14.22 0.00
C ALA A 129 14.81 12.72 0.23
N GLU A 130 14.23 12.36 1.38
CA GLU A 130 13.91 10.96 1.66
C GLU A 130 12.85 10.48 0.68
N LEU A 131 13.21 9.47 -0.11
CA LEU A 131 12.31 8.78 -1.02
C LEU A 131 11.22 8.07 -0.21
N SER A 132 9.97 8.18 -0.67
CA SER A 132 8.86 7.45 -0.06
C SER A 132 9.07 5.95 -0.16
N ASP A 133 8.75 5.24 0.93
CA ASP A 133 8.72 3.78 0.97
C ASP A 133 7.27 3.25 0.99
N ASN A 134 6.31 3.99 0.47
CA ASN A 134 4.92 3.57 0.39
C ASN A 134 4.71 2.51 -0.72
N THR A 135 4.46 1.25 -0.32
CA THR A 135 4.31 0.11 -1.24
C THR A 135 2.85 -0.31 -1.39
N MET A 136 2.04 0.45 -2.10
CA MET A 136 0.57 0.30 -2.12
C MET A 136 -0.03 -0.41 -3.35
N ILE A 137 0.79 -0.82 -4.30
CA ILE A 137 0.30 -1.21 -5.63
C ILE A 137 0.00 -2.70 -5.69
N SER A 138 0.96 -3.55 -5.30
CA SER A 138 0.81 -5.01 -5.45
C SER A 138 1.47 -5.80 -4.31
N LEU A 139 1.25 -7.12 -4.33
CA LEU A 139 1.87 -8.11 -3.46
C LEU A 139 2.34 -9.28 -4.33
N TYR A 140 3.56 -9.74 -4.12
CA TYR A 140 4.10 -10.91 -4.81
C TYR A 140 4.84 -11.84 -3.84
N PRO A 141 4.73 -13.17 -4.03
CA PRO A 141 5.55 -14.11 -3.28
C PRO A 141 7.01 -13.98 -3.72
N PHE A 142 7.96 -14.22 -2.83
CA PHE A 142 9.39 -14.43 -3.07
C PHE A 142 9.85 -15.61 -2.22
N GLY A 143 9.88 -16.81 -2.82
CA GLY A 143 10.00 -18.06 -2.06
C GLY A 143 8.81 -18.23 -1.11
N ASP A 144 9.09 -18.45 0.18
CA ASP A 144 8.07 -18.59 1.23
C ASP A 144 7.60 -17.25 1.82
N GLU A 145 8.13 -16.13 1.31
CA GLU A 145 7.83 -14.79 1.80
C GLU A 145 6.89 -14.04 0.85
N ILE A 146 6.19 -13.02 1.35
CA ILE A 146 5.36 -12.13 0.52
C ILE A 146 5.81 -10.70 0.73
N TYR A 147 5.97 -9.97 -0.37
CA TYR A 147 6.41 -8.58 -0.36
C TYR A 147 5.37 -7.67 -1.00
N SER A 148 5.19 -6.47 -0.43
CA SER A 148 4.42 -5.39 -1.04
C SER A 148 5.32 -4.50 -1.91
N PHE A 149 4.75 -4.02 -3.02
CA PHE A 149 5.47 -3.29 -4.05
C PHE A 149 4.81 -1.94 -4.39
N THR A 150 5.64 -1.05 -4.92
CA THR A 150 5.30 0.12 -5.73
C THR A 150 6.32 0.23 -6.87
N GLU A 151 6.32 1.33 -7.62
CA GLU A 151 7.35 1.66 -8.61
C GLU A 151 8.47 2.53 -8.00
N GLY A 152 9.15 1.97 -7.00
CA GLY A 152 10.20 2.64 -6.24
C GLY A 152 11.32 1.66 -5.87
N PRO A 153 12.27 2.06 -5.01
CA PRO A 153 13.38 1.20 -4.61
C PRO A 153 13.08 0.31 -3.40
N PHE A 154 11.95 0.51 -2.71
CA PHE A 154 11.66 -0.16 -1.45
C PHE A 154 10.54 -1.19 -1.60
N ILE A 155 10.72 -2.33 -0.94
CA ILE A 155 9.70 -3.37 -0.75
C ILE A 155 9.57 -3.72 0.72
N HIS A 156 8.39 -4.18 1.15
CA HIS A 156 8.17 -4.57 2.55
C HIS A 156 7.67 -6.00 2.65
N ARG A 157 8.30 -6.79 3.51
CA ARG A 157 7.86 -8.16 3.80
C ARG A 157 6.62 -8.13 4.68
N ILE A 158 5.59 -8.87 4.29
CA ILE A 158 4.30 -8.94 4.97
C ILE A 158 4.07 -10.36 5.49
N ASP A 159 3.66 -10.49 6.75
CA ASP A 159 3.16 -11.75 7.28
C ASP A 159 1.82 -12.08 6.62
N PRO A 160 1.67 -13.20 5.88
CA PRO A 160 0.45 -13.51 5.15
C PRO A 160 -0.73 -13.91 6.04
N LYS A 161 -0.50 -14.14 7.34
CA LYS A 161 -1.53 -14.51 8.33
C LYS A 161 -1.95 -13.30 9.16
N THR A 162 -1.00 -12.55 9.72
CA THR A 162 -1.29 -11.42 10.63
C THR A 162 -1.32 -10.07 9.93
N LEU A 163 -0.81 -10.00 8.70
CA LEU A 163 -0.60 -8.78 7.91
C LEU A 163 0.40 -7.79 8.54
N ASP A 164 1.21 -8.26 9.49
CA ASP A 164 2.28 -7.46 10.06
C ASP A 164 3.35 -7.16 9.00
N THR A 165 3.89 -5.95 9.08
CA THR A 165 5.05 -5.55 8.28
C THR A 165 6.30 -6.00 9.02
N LEU A 166 7.02 -6.95 8.44
CA LEU A 166 8.12 -7.66 9.09
C LEU A 166 9.49 -7.07 8.74
N GLU A 167 9.66 -6.58 7.51
CA GLU A 167 10.95 -6.10 7.02
C GLU A 167 10.74 -5.02 5.96
N ARG A 168 11.72 -4.12 5.83
CA ARG A 168 11.85 -3.17 4.73
C ARG A 168 13.16 -3.45 4.01
N LYS A 169 13.10 -3.76 2.71
CA LYS A 169 14.28 -3.97 1.87
C LYS A 169 14.50 -2.77 0.94
N ASP A 170 15.75 -2.42 0.78
CA ASP A 170 16.23 -1.41 -0.16
C ASP A 170 16.84 -2.10 -1.36
N MET A 171 16.07 -2.16 -2.45
CA MET A 171 16.44 -2.92 -3.63
C MET A 171 17.67 -2.33 -4.31
N MET A 172 17.95 -1.03 -4.20
CA MET A 172 19.17 -0.41 -4.74
C MET A 172 20.43 -1.06 -4.17
N LYS A 173 20.36 -1.54 -2.93
CA LYS A 173 21.48 -2.21 -2.24
C LYS A 173 21.55 -3.70 -2.53
N CYS A 174 20.42 -4.31 -2.90
CA CYS A 174 20.33 -5.74 -3.17
C CYS A 174 20.67 -6.08 -4.63
N VAL A 175 20.18 -5.27 -5.55
CA VAL A 175 20.36 -5.39 -7.00
C VAL A 175 20.58 -3.97 -7.52
N ALA A 176 21.61 -3.73 -8.32
CA ALA A 176 22.06 -2.37 -8.69
C ALA A 176 21.08 -1.64 -9.64
N VAL A 177 19.86 -1.39 -9.18
CA VAL A 177 18.74 -0.79 -9.91
C VAL A 177 18.22 0.39 -9.11
N VAL A 178 17.86 1.48 -9.79
CA VAL A 178 17.34 2.67 -9.12
C VAL A 178 15.89 2.46 -8.67
N ASN A 179 15.08 1.84 -9.51
CA ASN A 179 13.69 1.48 -9.25
C ASN A 179 13.39 0.12 -9.87
N HIS A 180 12.31 -0.51 -9.42
CA HIS A 180 11.73 -1.68 -10.07
C HIS A 180 10.24 -1.47 -10.34
N THR A 181 9.67 -2.25 -11.24
CA THR A 181 8.22 -2.22 -11.48
C THR A 181 7.48 -2.84 -10.29
N SER A 182 6.17 -2.56 -10.20
CA SER A 182 5.30 -3.25 -9.25
C SER A 182 4.73 -4.56 -9.79
N HIS A 183 5.22 -5.04 -10.94
CA HIS A 183 4.66 -6.17 -11.68
C HIS A 183 5.75 -7.14 -12.15
N PRO A 184 6.50 -7.77 -11.23
CA PRO A 184 7.44 -8.82 -11.59
C PRO A 184 6.73 -10.01 -12.24
N HIS A 185 7.41 -10.69 -13.15
CA HIS A 185 6.97 -11.96 -13.69
C HIS A 185 7.37 -13.08 -12.72
N VAL A 186 6.40 -13.92 -12.35
CA VAL A 186 6.63 -15.12 -11.55
C VAL A 186 6.63 -16.32 -12.49
N MET A 187 7.75 -17.03 -12.55
CA MET A 187 7.94 -18.21 -13.39
C MET A 187 7.40 -19.47 -12.68
N PRO A 188 7.04 -20.54 -13.41
CA PRO A 188 6.51 -21.76 -12.80
C PRO A 188 7.45 -22.46 -11.81
N ASN A 189 8.76 -22.27 -11.96
CA ASN A 189 9.79 -22.76 -11.03
C ASN A 189 9.96 -21.88 -9.78
N GLY A 190 9.17 -20.81 -9.64
CA GLY A 190 9.27 -19.86 -8.54
C GLY A 190 10.36 -18.80 -8.72
N GLU A 191 11.00 -18.71 -9.89
CA GLU A 191 11.93 -17.61 -10.20
C GLU A 191 11.18 -16.32 -10.53
N TYR A 192 11.84 -15.18 -10.30
CA TYR A 192 11.26 -13.85 -10.48
C TYR A 192 12.05 -13.05 -11.51
N GLY A 193 11.36 -12.60 -12.55
CA GLY A 193 11.90 -11.67 -13.54
C GLY A 193 11.44 -10.25 -13.24
N VAL A 194 12.37 -9.34 -13.00
CA VAL A 194 12.11 -7.89 -13.03
C VAL A 194 12.60 -7.38 -14.37
N LEU A 195 11.70 -6.81 -15.18
CA LEU A 195 12.10 -6.19 -16.43
C LEU A 195 12.83 -4.89 -16.09
N LEU A 196 14.15 -4.88 -16.28
CA LEU A 196 14.96 -3.68 -16.21
C LEU A 196 15.04 -3.13 -17.62
N ARG A 197 14.55 -1.89 -17.81
CA ARG A 197 14.73 -1.17 -19.07
C ARG A 197 16.08 -0.46 -19.00
N ASP A 198 16.97 -0.79 -19.93
CA ASP A 198 18.25 -0.10 -20.15
C ASP A 198 18.05 1.38 -20.53
#